data_AF-A0A5K0VX51-F1
#
_entry.id   AF-A0A5K0VX51-F1
#
_cell.length_a   1.000
_cell.length_b   1.000
_cell.length_c   1.000
_cell.angle_alpha   90.00
_cell.angle_beta   90.00
_cell.angle_gamma   90.00
#
_symmetry.space_group_name_H-M   'P 1'
#
loop_
_entity.id
_entity.type
_entity.pdbx_description
1 polymer ?
#
loop_
_entity_poly.entity_id
_entity_poly.type
_entity_poly.pdbx_seq_one_letter_code
_entity_poly.pdbx_strand_id
1 'polypeptide(L)'
;MVGVHREAEHSLPNEALKLLRCLASGWDDVVDQKELRIVRLKGAMTNEVYKCGWQTEKGASTRKVLVRIYGEGVDAFFDRHDEIRTFECMSKHGQGPRLLGRFPEGRVEEFIHAR
;
A
#
# COMPACT_ATOMS: atom_id res chain seq x y z
N MET A 1 -8.97 5.29 -29.11
CA MET A 1 -7.65 4.87 -28.60
C MET A 1 -7.89 4.18 -27.26
N VAL A 2 -7.12 3.13 -26.97
CA VAL A 2 -7.50 1.93 -26.22
C VAL A 2 -7.90 2.18 -24.76
N GLY A 3 -9.12 1.74 -24.42
CA GLY A 3 -9.44 0.96 -23.21
C GLY A 3 -9.08 1.56 -21.86
N VAL A 4 -10.03 2.26 -21.24
CA VAL A 4 -10.10 2.33 -19.78
C VAL A 4 -10.33 0.90 -19.27
N HIS A 5 -9.27 0.21 -18.87
CA HIS A 5 -9.40 -1.03 -18.09
C HIS A 5 -9.89 -0.64 -16.69
N ARG A 6 -11.20 -0.52 -16.56
CA ARG A 6 -11.91 -0.54 -15.27
C ARG A 6 -12.00 -2.01 -14.83
N GLU A 7 -11.02 -2.47 -14.08
CA GLU A 7 -11.26 -3.55 -13.12
C GLU A 7 -11.69 -2.89 -11.81
N ALA A 8 -12.98 -2.56 -11.72
CA ALA A 8 -13.59 -2.18 -10.45
C ALA A 8 -14.06 -3.45 -9.75
N GLU A 9 -13.26 -3.97 -8.83
CA GLU A 9 -13.73 -4.81 -7.73
C GLU A 9 -12.75 -4.65 -6.57
N HIS A 10 -13.18 -3.96 -5.52
CA HIS A 10 -12.46 -3.53 -4.30
C HIS A 10 -11.67 -2.21 -4.45
N SER A 11 -12.40 -1.09 -4.29
CA SER A 11 -11.79 0.21 -4.01
C SER A 11 -11.13 0.20 -2.64
N LEU A 12 -9.94 0.80 -2.52
CA LEU A 12 -9.33 1.05 -1.21
C LEU A 12 -10.23 1.95 -0.34
N PRO A 13 -10.15 1.83 1.00
CA PRO A 13 -10.78 2.78 1.92
C PRO A 13 -10.38 4.24 1.62
N ASN A 14 -11.27 5.18 1.91
CA ASN A 14 -11.03 6.60 1.64
C ASN A 14 -9.79 7.12 2.36
N GLU A 15 -9.55 6.63 3.58
CA GLU A 15 -8.43 6.98 4.45
C GLU A 15 -7.12 6.51 3.82
N ALA A 16 -7.11 5.31 3.23
CA ALA A 16 -5.97 4.81 2.47
C ALA A 16 -5.72 5.68 1.22
N LEU A 17 -6.76 6.04 0.48
CA LEU A 17 -6.64 6.92 -0.70
C LEU A 17 -6.10 8.32 -0.33
N LYS A 18 -6.56 8.90 0.78
CA LYS A 18 -6.05 10.19 1.30
C LYS A 18 -4.56 10.07 1.62
N LEU A 19 -4.16 9.02 2.35
CA LEU A 19 -2.77 8.80 2.72
C LEU A 19 -1.87 8.59 1.48
N LEU A 20 -2.32 7.82 0.49
CA LEU A 20 -1.60 7.63 -0.76
C LEU A 20 -1.41 8.94 -1.53
N ARG A 21 -2.42 9.81 -1.56
CA ARG A 21 -2.32 11.15 -2.16
C ARG A 21 -1.33 12.03 -1.42
N CYS A 22 -1.35 12.03 -0.08
CA CYS A 22 -0.37 12.75 0.73
C CYS A 22 1.06 12.27 0.44
N LEU A 23 1.28 10.96 0.34
CA LEU A 23 2.59 10.40 0.00
C LEU A 23 3.05 10.83 -1.40
N ALA A 24 2.18 10.71 -2.40
CA ALA A 24 2.47 11.11 -3.77
C ALA A 24 2.77 12.61 -3.90
N SER A 25 2.12 13.45 -3.07
CA SER A 25 2.38 14.90 -3.05
C SER A 25 3.75 15.28 -2.52
N GLY A 26 4.42 14.38 -1.80
CA GLY A 26 5.79 14.56 -1.30
C GLY A 26 6.88 14.00 -2.22
N TRP A 27 6.53 13.50 -3.41
CA TRP A 27 7.50 12.98 -4.37
C TRP A 27 7.58 13.89 -5.60
N ASP A 28 8.76 14.44 -5.84
CA ASP A 28 9.01 15.38 -6.94
C ASP A 28 9.07 14.71 -8.33
N ASP A 29 9.19 13.37 -8.37
CA ASP A 29 9.40 12.61 -9.60
C ASP A 29 8.12 11.95 -10.15
N VAL A 30 6.96 12.22 -9.57
CA VAL A 30 5.67 11.69 -10.02
C VAL A 30 5.08 12.58 -11.12
N VAL A 31 4.78 11.99 -12.29
CA VAL A 31 4.25 12.73 -13.45
C VAL A 31 2.84 13.27 -13.20
N ASP A 32 1.95 12.41 -12.70
CA ASP A 32 0.59 12.77 -12.32
C ASP A 32 0.20 12.02 -11.05
N GLN A 33 -0.03 12.76 -9.97
CA GLN A 33 -0.43 12.24 -8.67
C GLN A 33 -1.82 11.58 -8.70
N LYS A 34 -2.66 11.95 -9.68
CA LYS A 34 -4.02 11.41 -9.87
C LYS A 34 -4.03 10.08 -10.61
N GLU A 35 -2.99 9.78 -11.39
CA GLU A 35 -2.81 8.52 -12.13
C GLU A 35 -2.31 7.38 -11.22
N LEU A 36 -3.02 7.16 -10.12
CA LEU A 36 -2.78 6.08 -9.17
C LEU A 36 -3.26 4.74 -9.77
N ARG A 37 -2.33 3.80 -9.94
CA ARG A 37 -2.63 2.42 -10.33
C ARG A 37 -2.71 1.53 -9.10
N ILE A 38 -3.78 0.75 -9.00
CA ILE A 38 -4.03 -0.15 -7.86
C ILE A 38 -4.22 -1.57 -8.41
N VAL A 39 -3.52 -2.54 -7.82
CA VAL A 39 -3.64 -3.96 -8.16
C VAL A 39 -3.75 -4.77 -6.88
N ARG A 40 -4.86 -5.48 -6.69
CA ARG A 40 -5.01 -6.44 -5.58
C ARG A 40 -4.08 -7.64 -5.81
N LEU A 41 -3.28 -7.97 -4.80
CA LEU A 41 -2.40 -9.12 -4.81
C LEU A 41 -3.15 -10.33 -4.25
N LYS A 42 -3.17 -11.42 -5.02
CA LYS A 42 -3.73 -12.72 -4.58
C LYS A 42 -2.69 -13.46 -3.72
N GLY A 43 -3.16 -14.40 -2.89
CA GLY A 43 -2.28 -15.30 -2.11
C GLY A 43 -1.91 -14.80 -0.71
N ALA A 44 -2.43 -13.66 -0.27
CA ALA A 44 -2.37 -13.28 1.14
C ALA A 44 -3.42 -14.06 1.94
N MET A 45 -3.00 -14.71 3.04
CA MET A 45 -3.86 -15.63 3.80
C MET A 45 -4.79 -14.91 4.79
N THR A 46 -4.33 -13.81 5.40
CA THR A 46 -5.03 -13.15 6.52
C THR A 46 -5.39 -11.69 6.25
N ASN A 47 -4.72 -11.05 5.30
CA ASN A 47 -4.85 -9.61 5.03
C ASN A 47 -5.11 -9.38 3.56
N GLU A 48 -5.84 -8.32 3.22
CA GLU A 48 -5.93 -7.88 1.83
C GLU A 48 -4.72 -7.00 1.51
N VAL A 49 -4.05 -7.31 0.40
CA VAL A 49 -2.83 -6.60 0.00
C VAL A 49 -3.02 -6.00 -1.38
N TYR A 50 -2.74 -4.72 -1.50
CA TYR A 50 -2.83 -3.97 -2.76
C TYR A 50 -1.48 -3.36 -3.08
N LYS A 51 -1.00 -3.61 -4.30
CA LYS A 51 0.13 -2.89 -4.87
C LYS A 51 -0.38 -1.61 -5.52
N CYS A 52 0.10 -0.48 -5.02
CA CYS A 52 -0.26 0.84 -5.52
C CYS A 52 0.96 1.51 -6.14
N GLY A 53 0.78 2.27 -7.21
CA GLY A 53 1.91 2.98 -7.80
C GLY A 53 1.57 4.07 -8.81
N TRP A 54 2.57 4.88 -9.08
CA TRP A 54 2.52 6.05 -9.96
C TRP A 54 3.63 5.97 -11.01
N GLN A 55 3.37 6.55 -12.18
CA GLN A 55 4.39 6.76 -13.20
C GLN A 55 5.35 7.86 -12.76
N THR A 56 6.64 7.65 -13.03
CA THR A 56 7.67 8.66 -12.77
C THR A 56 8.20 9.24 -14.07
N GLU A 57 8.74 10.46 -14.01
CA GLU A 57 9.26 11.20 -15.17
C GLU A 57 10.30 10.40 -15.97
N LYS A 58 11.04 9.51 -15.30
CA LYS A 58 12.07 8.67 -15.92
C LYS A 58 11.50 7.53 -16.79
N GLY A 59 10.18 7.38 -16.90
CA GLY A 59 9.47 6.47 -17.82
C GLY A 59 9.64 4.96 -17.56
N ALA A 60 10.80 4.53 -17.07
CA ALA A 60 11.15 3.15 -16.73
C ALA A 60 10.89 2.81 -15.25
N SER A 61 10.80 3.81 -14.37
CA SER A 61 10.56 3.62 -12.94
C SER A 61 9.12 3.93 -12.54
N THR A 62 8.66 3.24 -11.49
CA THR A 62 7.37 3.48 -10.86
C THR A 62 7.59 3.63 -9.36
N ARG A 63 7.05 4.69 -8.76
CA ARG A 63 6.92 4.75 -7.30
C ARG A 63 5.88 3.71 -6.92
N LYS A 64 6.26 2.78 -6.06
CA LYS A 64 5.39 1.67 -5.63
C LYS A 64 5.33 1.61 -4.12
N VAL A 65 4.14 1.30 -3.62
CA VAL A 65 3.88 1.02 -2.20
C VAL A 65 2.94 -0.18 -2.09
N LEU A 66 2.88 -0.77 -0.90
CA LEU A 66 1.87 -1.75 -0.54
C LEU A 66 0.86 -1.12 0.41
N VAL A 67 -0.42 -1.32 0.16
CA VAL A 67 -1.49 -1.07 1.12
C VAL A 67 -1.91 -2.42 1.67
N ARG A 68 -1.85 -2.56 3.00
CA ARG A 68 -2.33 -3.74 3.70
C ARG A 68 -3.56 -3.36 4.50
N ILE A 69 -4.67 -4.04 4.24
CA ILE A 69 -5.92 -3.92 4.98
C ILE A 69 -6.01 -5.12 5.91
N TYR A 70 -6.28 -4.86 7.18
CA TYR A 70 -6.47 -5.90 8.19
C TYR A 70 -7.75 -6.66 7.90
N GLY A 71 -7.70 -7.99 7.87
CA GLY A 71 -8.89 -8.82 7.66
C GLY A 71 -9.88 -8.72 8.84
N GLU A 72 -11.17 -8.73 8.55
CA GLU A 72 -12.20 -8.87 9.59
C GLU A 72 -12.07 -10.23 10.29
N GLY A 73 -12.15 -10.25 11.62
CA GLY A 73 -12.12 -11.50 12.41
C GLY A 73 -10.74 -12.11 12.67
N VAL A 74 -9.66 -11.56 12.11
CA VAL A 74 -8.28 -12.03 12.39
C VAL A 74 -7.87 -11.78 13.85
N ASP A 75 -8.49 -10.79 14.49
CA ASP A 75 -8.24 -10.43 15.89
C ASP A 75 -8.60 -11.54 16.88
N ALA A 76 -9.41 -12.52 16.46
CA ALA A 76 -9.71 -13.72 17.25
C ALA A 76 -8.51 -14.69 17.35
N PHE A 77 -7.56 -14.58 16.42
CA PHE A 77 -6.38 -15.45 16.34
C PHE A 77 -5.07 -14.73 16.64
N PHE A 78 -5.01 -13.42 16.40
CA PHE A 78 -3.81 -12.61 16.58
C PHE A 78 -4.13 -11.29 17.27
N ASP A 79 -3.34 -10.91 18.28
CA ASP A 79 -3.46 -9.58 18.88
C ASP A 79 -2.95 -8.53 17.87
N ARG A 80 -3.90 -7.74 17.35
CA ARG A 80 -3.63 -6.68 16.36
C ARG A 80 -2.66 -5.62 16.90
N HIS A 81 -2.71 -5.29 18.19
CA HIS A 81 -1.82 -4.31 18.76
C HIS A 81 -0.39 -4.83 18.82
N ASP A 82 -0.19 -6.10 19.20
CA ASP A 82 1.13 -6.74 19.17
C ASP A 82 1.68 -6.87 17.76
N GLU A 83 0.86 -7.26 16.77
CA GLU A 83 1.30 -7.32 15.37
C GLU A 83 1.79 -5.95 14.89
N ILE A 84 1.00 -4.91 15.13
CA ILE A 84 1.34 -3.54 14.72
C ILE A 84 2.61 -3.07 15.42
N ARG A 85 2.73 -3.25 16.75
CA ARG A 85 3.93 -2.86 17.50
C ARG A 85 5.17 -3.58 16.99
N THR A 86 5.05 -4.89 16.74
CA THR A 86 6.15 -5.71 16.22
C THR A 86 6.58 -5.22 14.84
N PHE A 87 5.62 -5.00 13.94
CA PHE A 87 5.90 -4.48 12.61
C PHE A 87 6.56 -3.09 12.65
N GLU A 88 6.05 -2.17 13.47
CA GLU A 88 6.64 -0.85 13.65
C GLU A 88 8.07 -0.92 14.19
N CYS A 89 8.33 -1.81 15.16
CA CYS A 89 9.66 -2.03 15.70
C CYS A 89 10.63 -2.54 14.62
N MET A 90 10.24 -3.58 13.89
CA MET A 90 11.00 -4.14 12.78
C MET A 90 11.30 -3.08 11.70
N SER A 91 10.29 -2.33 11.29
CA SER A 91 10.42 -1.26 10.30
C SER A 91 11.42 -0.18 10.75
N LYS A 92 11.39 0.23 12.02
CA LYS A 92 12.30 1.26 12.56
C LYS A 92 13.76 0.81 12.58
N HIS A 93 14.00 -0.48 12.78
CA HIS A 93 15.33 -1.07 12.79
C HIS A 93 15.81 -1.53 11.39
N GLY A 94 15.04 -1.24 10.33
CA GLY A 94 15.37 -1.67 8.97
C GLY A 94 15.25 -3.19 8.75
N GLN A 95 14.58 -3.90 9.67
CA GLN A 95 14.37 -5.35 9.62
C GLN A 95 13.05 -5.68 8.92
N GLY A 96 12.86 -5.19 7.70
CA GLY A 96 11.65 -5.37 6.91
C GLY A 96 11.28 -4.11 6.11
N PRO A 97 10.10 -4.11 5.44
CA PRO A 97 9.58 -2.94 4.76
C PRO A 97 9.39 -1.77 5.72
N ARG A 98 9.68 -0.55 5.23
CA ARG A 98 9.36 0.66 6.00
C ARG A 98 7.86 0.90 6.08
N LEU A 99 7.37 1.27 7.26
CA LEU A 99 6.04 1.83 7.45
C LEU A 99 6.02 3.28 6.93
N LEU A 100 5.19 3.54 5.93
CA LEU A 100 5.03 4.88 5.34
C LEU A 100 3.83 5.63 5.93
N GLY A 101 2.86 4.92 6.50
CA GLY A 101 1.76 5.52 7.23
C GLY A 101 0.70 4.51 7.68
N ARG A 102 -0.22 4.96 8.52
CA ARG A 102 -1.31 4.15 9.08
C ARG A 102 -2.66 4.83 8.87
N PHE A 103 -3.68 4.01 8.77
CA PHE A 103 -5.09 4.40 8.78
C PHE A 103 -5.87 3.37 9.63
N PRO A 104 -7.13 3.64 10.02
CA PRO A 104 -7.85 2.78 10.98
C PRO A 104 -7.91 1.30 10.57
N GLU A 105 -8.08 1.04 9.28
CA GLU A 105 -8.28 -0.29 8.70
C GLU A 105 -6.99 -0.92 8.16
N GLY A 106 -5.83 -0.27 8.29
CA GLY A 106 -4.64 -0.75 7.63
C GLY A 106 -3.39 0.12 7.72
N ARG A 107 -2.45 -0.17 6.82
CA ARG A 107 -1.17 0.54 6.72
C ARG A 107 -0.66 0.61 5.29
N VAL A 108 0.22 1.58 5.06
CA VAL A 108 0.98 1.73 3.83
C VAL A 108 2.44 1.41 4.11
N GLU A 109 2.99 0.49 3.33
CA GLU A 109 4.34 -0.06 3.46
C GLU A 109 5.17 0.26 2.22
N GLU A 110 6.48 0.34 2.38
CA GLU A 110 7.42 0.33 1.27
C GLU A 110 7.27 -0.94 0.43
N PHE A 111 7.31 -0.77 -0.90
CA PHE A 111 7.36 -1.92 -1.80
C PHE A 111 8.79 -2.41 -1.95
N ILE A 112 9.09 -3.60 -1.39
CA ILE A 112 10.36 -4.29 -1.61
C ILE A 112 10.22 -5.22 -2.83
N HIS A 113 11.14 -5.10 -3.78
CA HIS A 113 11.26 -6.09 -4.86
C HIS A 113 11.97 -7.33 -4.31
N ALA A 114 11.20 -8.29 -3.79
CA ALA A 114 11.70 -9.64 -3.53
C ALA A 114 11.77 -10.42 -4.85
N ARG A 115 12.85 -11.19 -5.05
CA ARG A 115 13.06 -12.06 -6.22
C ARG A 115 12.30 -13.38 -6.07
#